data_AF-A0A947ZDH9-F1
#
_entry.id   AF-A0A947ZDH9-F1
#
_cell.length_a   1.000
_cell.length_b   1.000
_cell.length_c   1.000
_cell.angle_alpha   90.00
_cell.angle_beta   90.00
_cell.angle_gamma   90.00
#
_symmetry.space_group_name_H-M   'P 1'
#
loop_
_entity.id
_entity.type
_entity.pdbx_description
1 polymer ?
#
loop_
_entity_poly.entity_id
_entity_poly.type
_entity_poly.pdbx_seq_one_letter_code
_entity_poly.pdbx_strand_id
1 'polypeptide(L)'
;MPFVSRVDSARQLDSRWDTLGDSIFQRQAFLSHCEEFNPCEQRYYILMEGGVPKAGAIVYSRPLDLLTYLGIPSPIRMHIVGVPASVSAGGFVGSPRHINTLARELITIEEGFLLLLNLAQPIPIREMVWGKTLPTIFFSRDIHSIEEYESSLRADYRRRYRRICEKFEGVCREILPTGAFSEEMYRAYEAVWDRSDAKLEKLSC
;
A
#
# COMPACT_ATOMS: atom_id res chain seq x y z
N MET A 1 -28.51 -9.95 -12.81
CA MET A 1 -28.29 -8.65 -12.15
C MET A 1 -26.94 -8.70 -11.43
N PRO A 2 -26.18 -7.61 -11.40
CA PRO A 2 -24.97 -7.55 -10.59
C PRO A 2 -25.33 -7.60 -9.10
N PHE A 3 -24.51 -8.27 -8.29
CA PHE A 3 -24.63 -8.26 -6.83
C PHE A 3 -23.25 -8.26 -6.20
N VAL A 4 -23.16 -7.79 -4.96
CA VAL A 4 -21.91 -7.79 -4.18
C VAL A 4 -21.97 -8.92 -3.17
N SER A 5 -20.94 -9.77 -3.14
CA SER A 5 -20.71 -10.72 -2.04
C SER A 5 -19.56 -10.24 -1.17
N ARG A 6 -19.61 -10.60 0.11
CA ARG A 6 -18.55 -10.36 1.08
C ARG A 6 -17.96 -11.70 1.52
N VAL A 7 -16.64 -11.73 1.69
CA VAL A 7 -15.92 -12.81 2.38
C VAL A 7 -14.94 -12.21 3.39
N ASP A 8 -14.67 -12.93 4.48
CA ASP A 8 -13.85 -12.44 5.59
C ASP A 8 -12.43 -13.06 5.61
N SER A 9 -12.10 -13.86 4.60
CA SER A 9 -10.73 -14.33 4.36
C SER A 9 -10.43 -14.43 2.88
N ALA A 10 -9.19 -14.11 2.51
CA ALA A 10 -8.65 -14.23 1.18
C ALA A 10 -8.78 -15.66 0.66
N ARG A 11 -8.69 -16.67 1.55
CA ARG A 11 -8.86 -18.09 1.18
C ARG A 11 -10.25 -18.42 0.64
N GLN A 12 -11.25 -17.58 0.91
CA GLN A 12 -12.63 -17.72 0.43
C GLN A 12 -12.89 -16.97 -0.88
N LEU A 13 -11.90 -16.24 -1.41
CA LEU A 13 -12.02 -15.56 -2.69
C LEU A 13 -12.26 -16.55 -3.83
N ASP A 14 -13.07 -16.14 -4.81
CA ASP A 14 -13.27 -16.88 -6.05
C ASP A 14 -11.92 -17.15 -6.72
N SER A 15 -11.72 -18.36 -7.26
CA SER A 15 -10.45 -18.74 -7.91
C SER A 15 -10.07 -17.85 -9.10
N ARG A 16 -11.03 -17.09 -9.64
CA ARG A 16 -10.83 -16.11 -10.72
C ARG A 16 -10.48 -14.71 -10.20
N TRP A 17 -10.41 -14.49 -8.88
CA TRP A 17 -10.03 -13.19 -8.29
C TRP A 17 -8.71 -12.68 -8.84
N ASP A 18 -7.69 -13.54 -8.90
CA ASP A 18 -6.34 -13.18 -9.36
C ASP A 18 -6.30 -12.75 -10.83
N THR A 19 -7.36 -12.96 -11.61
CA THR A 19 -7.48 -12.48 -12.99
C THR A 19 -7.99 -11.03 -13.10
N LEU A 20 -8.44 -10.43 -11.98
CA LEU A 20 -9.03 -9.09 -11.97
C LEU A 20 -8.00 -7.96 -11.87
N GLY A 21 -6.81 -8.25 -11.33
CA GLY A 21 -5.80 -7.24 -11.02
C GLY A 21 -4.40 -7.64 -11.48
N ASP A 22 -3.58 -6.64 -11.77
CA ASP A 22 -2.25 -6.85 -12.34
C ASP A 22 -1.14 -6.90 -11.29
N SER A 23 -1.43 -6.46 -10.05
CA SER A 23 -0.43 -6.37 -8.98
C SER A 23 -0.35 -7.66 -8.17
N ILE A 24 0.88 -8.10 -7.86
CA ILE A 24 1.12 -9.22 -6.92
C ILE A 24 0.51 -8.97 -5.54
N PHE A 25 0.43 -7.69 -5.13
CA PHE A 25 -0.09 -7.28 -3.82
C PHE A 25 -1.60 -7.40 -3.69
N GLN A 26 -2.29 -7.60 -4.82
CA GLN A 26 -3.74 -7.78 -4.88
C GLN A 26 -4.15 -9.24 -5.01
N ARG A 27 -3.19 -10.17 -5.14
CA ARG A 27 -3.45 -11.59 -5.35
C ARG A 27 -3.80 -12.29 -4.05
N GLN A 28 -4.63 -13.33 -4.15
CA GLN A 28 -5.10 -14.13 -3.03
C GLN A 28 -3.98 -14.61 -2.10
N ALA A 29 -2.86 -15.06 -2.68
CA ALA A 29 -1.71 -15.55 -1.90
C ALA A 29 -1.08 -14.45 -1.01
N PHE A 30 -0.90 -13.24 -1.56
CA PHE A 30 -0.35 -12.13 -0.79
C PHE A 30 -1.33 -11.64 0.27
N LEU A 31 -2.62 -11.55 -0.08
CA LEU A 31 -3.66 -11.15 0.86
C LEU A 31 -3.79 -12.14 2.03
N SER A 32 -3.68 -13.44 1.75
CA SER A 32 -3.64 -14.48 2.78
C SER A 32 -2.42 -14.33 3.70
N HIS A 33 -1.27 -13.94 3.15
CA HIS A 33 -0.07 -13.64 3.94
C HIS A 33 -0.28 -12.40 4.82
N CYS A 34 -0.91 -11.34 4.30
CA CYS A 34 -1.24 -10.17 5.11
C CYS A 34 -2.21 -10.47 6.26
N GLU A 35 -3.18 -11.38 6.08
CA GLU A 35 -4.06 -11.82 7.16
C GLU A 35 -3.28 -12.44 8.32
N GLU A 36 -2.22 -13.19 8.01
CA GLU A 36 -1.39 -13.89 8.99
C GLU A 36 -0.41 -12.95 9.70
N PHE A 37 0.29 -12.10 8.94
CA PHE A 37 1.42 -11.31 9.46
C PHE A 37 1.12 -9.81 9.68
N ASN A 38 -0.01 -9.31 9.18
CA ASN A 38 -0.51 -7.95 9.44
C ASN A 38 -2.03 -7.93 9.66
N PRO A 39 -2.56 -8.60 10.69
CA PRO A 39 -4.00 -8.64 10.94
C PRO A 39 -4.55 -7.23 11.21
N CYS A 40 -5.55 -6.84 10.42
CA CYS A 40 -6.17 -5.52 10.44
C CYS A 40 -7.68 -5.54 10.13
N GLU A 41 -8.34 -6.66 10.42
CA GLU A 41 -9.77 -6.89 10.10
C GLU A 41 -10.06 -6.79 8.60
N GLN A 42 -9.21 -7.46 7.83
CA GLN A 42 -9.36 -7.64 6.40
C GLN A 42 -10.68 -8.33 6.07
N ARG A 43 -11.31 -7.85 5.00
CA ARG A 43 -12.50 -8.42 4.37
C ARG A 43 -12.50 -8.03 2.91
N TYR A 44 -13.18 -8.82 2.09
CA TYR A 44 -13.13 -8.67 0.65
C TYR A 44 -14.53 -8.65 0.08
N TYR A 45 -14.73 -7.75 -0.87
CA TYR A 45 -15.99 -7.63 -1.58
C TYR A 45 -15.78 -7.99 -3.04
N ILE A 46 -16.71 -8.77 -3.60
CA ILE A 46 -16.66 -9.23 -4.97
C ILE A 46 -17.93 -8.77 -5.67
N LEU A 47 -17.79 -7.98 -6.73
CA LEU A 47 -18.89 -7.65 -7.62
C LEU A 47 -19.05 -8.80 -8.62
N MET A 48 -20.17 -9.51 -8.52
CA MET A 48 -20.53 -10.63 -9.37
C MET A 48 -21.53 -10.20 -10.44
N GLU A 49 -21.28 -10.54 -11.70
CA GLU A 49 -22.24 -10.35 -12.80
C GLU A 49 -22.29 -11.61 -13.65
N GLY A 50 -23.48 -12.23 -13.74
CA GLY A 50 -23.65 -13.50 -14.46
C GLY A 50 -22.86 -14.66 -13.86
N GLY A 51 -22.62 -14.66 -12.54
CA GLY A 51 -21.83 -15.69 -11.85
C GLY A 51 -20.32 -15.58 -12.06
N VAL A 52 -19.84 -14.46 -12.62
CA VAL A 52 -18.42 -14.19 -12.87
C VAL A 52 -18.02 -12.95 -12.07
N PRO A 53 -16.87 -12.98 -11.36
CA PRO A 53 -16.36 -11.79 -10.71
C PRO A 53 -15.93 -10.75 -11.76
N LYS A 54 -16.32 -9.49 -11.54
CA LYS A 54 -16.03 -8.37 -12.45
C LYS A 54 -15.17 -7.27 -11.82
N ALA A 55 -15.28 -7.13 -10.50
CA ALA A 55 -14.44 -6.26 -9.69
C ALA A 55 -14.34 -6.82 -8.27
N GLY A 56 -13.30 -6.36 -7.58
CA GLY A 56 -13.05 -6.72 -6.19
C GLY A 56 -12.58 -5.51 -5.40
N ALA A 57 -12.81 -5.54 -4.09
CA ALA A 57 -12.29 -4.57 -3.15
C ALA A 57 -11.66 -5.27 -1.95
N ILE A 58 -10.47 -4.83 -1.59
CA ILE A 58 -9.74 -5.22 -0.38
C ILE A 58 -10.02 -4.15 0.65
N VAL A 59 -10.67 -4.52 1.75
CA VAL A 59 -11.11 -3.58 2.79
C VAL A 59 -10.55 -4.04 4.13
N TYR A 60 -10.05 -3.09 4.93
CA TYR A 60 -9.63 -3.37 6.29
C TYR A 60 -9.99 -2.20 7.21
N SER A 61 -9.88 -2.40 8.52
CA SER A 61 -10.27 -1.38 9.50
C SER A 61 -9.10 -1.01 10.40
N ARG A 62 -8.80 0.29 10.49
CA ARG A 62 -7.80 0.81 11.44
C ARG A 62 -8.30 2.08 12.11
N PRO A 63 -7.98 2.30 13.39
CA PRO A 63 -8.04 3.64 13.99
C PRO A 63 -7.09 4.56 13.23
N LEU A 64 -7.57 5.74 12.83
CA LEU A 64 -6.71 6.77 12.26
C LEU A 64 -6.68 7.97 13.17
N ASP A 65 -5.45 8.41 13.48
CA ASP A 65 -5.23 9.58 14.29
C ASP A 65 -5.35 10.86 13.44
N LEU A 66 -6.58 11.24 13.10
CA LEU A 66 -6.86 12.43 12.28
C LEU A 66 -6.36 13.73 12.91
N LEU A 67 -6.14 13.74 14.24
CA LEU A 67 -5.72 14.90 15.00
C LEU A 67 -4.27 14.75 15.52
N THR A 68 -3.47 13.90 14.87
CA THR A 68 -2.05 13.64 15.21
C THR A 68 -1.29 14.94 15.49
N TYR A 69 -1.42 15.96 14.63
CA TYR A 69 -0.70 17.24 14.76
C TYR A 69 -1.23 18.17 15.85
N LEU A 70 -2.42 17.89 16.40
CA LEU A 70 -2.97 18.57 17.56
C LEU A 70 -2.63 17.83 18.87
N GLY A 71 -2.02 16.65 18.79
CA GLY A 71 -1.72 15.81 19.96
C GLY A 71 -2.98 15.25 20.64
N ILE A 72 -4.11 15.24 19.94
CA ILE A 72 -5.38 14.73 20.45
C ILE A 72 -5.61 13.36 19.81
N PRO A 73 -5.72 12.27 20.57
CA PRO A 73 -6.04 10.98 20.00
C PRO A 73 -7.42 11.01 19.31
N SER A 74 -7.47 10.72 18.01
CA SER A 74 -8.75 10.52 17.33
C SER A 74 -9.25 9.08 17.53
N PRO A 75 -10.44 8.86 18.12
CA PRO A 75 -11.02 7.52 18.27
C PRO A 75 -11.69 7.02 16.98
N ILE A 76 -11.52 7.73 15.86
CA ILE A 76 -12.24 7.43 14.62
C ILE A 76 -11.64 6.19 13.98
N ARG A 77 -12.46 5.15 13.93
CA ARG A 77 -12.22 3.97 13.13
C ARG A 77 -12.57 4.26 11.68
N MET A 78 -11.64 3.99 10.77
CA MET A 78 -11.87 4.13 9.33
C MET A 78 -11.85 2.76 8.66
N HIS A 79 -12.69 2.62 7.64
CA HIS A 79 -12.68 1.51 6.70
C HIS A 79 -11.84 1.92 5.49
N ILE A 80 -10.75 1.21 5.26
CA ILE A 80 -9.77 1.55 4.25
C ILE A 80 -9.92 0.56 3.11
N VAL A 81 -10.24 1.07 1.93
CA VAL A 81 -10.16 0.30 0.69
C VAL A 81 -8.74 0.45 0.14
N GLY A 82 -7.91 -0.54 0.44
CA GLY A 82 -6.47 -0.53 0.16
C GLY A 82 -5.85 -1.90 0.41
N VAL A 83 -4.64 -2.12 -0.10
CA VAL A 83 -3.85 -3.29 0.33
C VAL A 83 -3.40 -3.07 1.78
N PRO A 84 -3.53 -4.05 2.68
CA PRO A 84 -3.08 -3.96 4.08
C PRO A 84 -1.55 -4.11 4.21
N ALA A 85 -0.82 -3.30 3.44
CA ALA A 85 0.63 -3.19 3.42
C ALA A 85 1.02 -1.82 2.85
N SER A 86 2.21 -1.32 3.21
CA SER A 86 2.75 -0.06 2.69
C SER A 86 3.24 -0.17 1.25
N VAL A 87 2.30 -0.35 0.32
CA VAL A 87 2.54 -0.49 -1.13
C VAL A 87 1.72 0.51 -1.93
N SER A 88 2.14 0.80 -3.16
CA SER A 88 1.44 1.73 -4.06
C SER A 88 0.26 1.10 -4.80
N ALA A 89 -0.02 -0.19 -4.60
CA ALA A 89 -1.17 -0.85 -5.21
C ALA A 89 -2.49 -0.32 -4.63
N GLY A 90 -3.51 -0.22 -5.48
CA GLY A 90 -4.87 0.17 -5.08
C GLY A 90 -5.62 -0.96 -4.37
N GLY A 91 -6.64 -0.58 -3.60
CA GLY A 91 -7.53 -1.54 -2.94
C GLY A 91 -8.57 -2.19 -3.87
N PHE A 92 -8.71 -1.71 -5.10
CA PHE A 92 -9.66 -2.26 -6.07
C PHE A 92 -8.97 -3.05 -7.18
N VAL A 93 -9.67 -4.08 -7.67
CA VAL A 93 -9.33 -4.85 -8.87
C VAL A 93 -10.52 -4.89 -9.83
N GLY A 94 -10.28 -5.09 -11.12
CA GLY A 94 -11.30 -5.11 -12.18
C GLY A 94 -11.34 -3.83 -13.02
N SER A 95 -12.33 -3.74 -13.92
CA SER A 95 -12.41 -2.60 -14.84
C SER A 95 -13.00 -1.35 -14.19
N PRO A 96 -12.63 -0.13 -14.65
CA PRO A 96 -13.10 1.13 -14.07
C PRO A 96 -14.62 1.24 -13.87
N ARG A 97 -15.40 0.72 -14.83
CA ARG A 97 -16.86 0.71 -14.74
C ARG A 97 -17.35 -0.09 -13.54
N HIS A 98 -16.80 -1.29 -13.34
CA HIS A 98 -17.20 -2.19 -12.26
C HIS A 98 -16.67 -1.73 -10.90
N ILE A 99 -15.47 -1.13 -10.88
CA ILE A 99 -14.93 -0.47 -9.69
C ILE A 99 -15.85 0.65 -9.22
N ASN A 100 -16.31 1.52 -10.13
CA ASN A 100 -17.24 2.59 -9.78
C ASN A 100 -18.57 2.07 -9.21
N THR A 101 -19.08 0.96 -9.75
CA THR A 101 -20.28 0.29 -9.21
C THR A 101 -20.00 -0.24 -7.81
N LEU A 102 -18.92 -1.00 -7.63
CA LEU A 102 -18.56 -1.59 -6.34
C LEU A 102 -18.31 -0.52 -5.27
N ALA A 103 -17.60 0.57 -5.61
CA ALA A 103 -17.34 1.67 -4.68
C ALA A 103 -18.64 2.34 -4.18
N ARG A 104 -19.68 2.44 -5.01
CA ARG A 104 -21.00 2.96 -4.58
C ARG A 104 -21.70 2.02 -3.62
N GLU A 105 -21.63 0.72 -3.87
CA GLU A 105 -22.17 -0.29 -2.96
C GLU A 105 -21.41 -0.30 -1.63
N LEU A 106 -20.09 -0.11 -1.64
CA LEU A 106 -19.31 -0.07 -0.39
C LEU A 106 -19.72 1.09 0.52
N ILE A 107 -20.13 2.23 -0.02
CA ILE A 107 -20.61 3.37 0.79
C ILE A 107 -21.90 3.05 1.53
N THR A 108 -22.73 2.15 0.99
CA THR A 108 -23.96 1.72 1.64
C THR A 108 -23.74 0.55 2.59
N ILE A 109 -22.74 -0.31 2.31
CA ILE A 109 -22.42 -1.50 3.10
C ILE A 109 -21.54 -1.16 4.32
N GLU A 110 -20.53 -0.32 4.14
CA GLU A 110 -19.57 0.04 5.18
C GLU A 110 -20.05 1.27 5.94
N GLU A 111 -20.46 1.07 7.19
CA GLU A 111 -20.91 2.15 8.06
C GLU A 111 -19.72 2.99 8.56
N GLY A 112 -19.83 4.32 8.49
CA GLY A 112 -18.80 5.23 9.00
C GLY A 112 -17.90 5.79 7.91
N PHE A 113 -16.62 6.04 8.25
CA PHE A 113 -15.70 6.71 7.34
C PHE A 113 -14.98 5.73 6.43
N LEU A 114 -15.16 5.90 5.12
CA LEU A 114 -14.50 5.10 4.09
C LEU A 114 -13.36 5.90 3.43
N LEU A 115 -12.16 5.33 3.41
CA LEU A 115 -10.96 5.90 2.79
C LEU A 115 -10.50 5.01 1.63
N LEU A 116 -10.47 5.54 0.42
CA LEU A 116 -10.04 4.80 -0.77
C LEU A 116 -8.62 5.24 -1.12
N LEU A 117 -7.66 4.32 -1.04
CA LEU A 117 -6.24 4.61 -1.25
C LEU A 117 -5.74 4.17 -2.63
N ASN A 118 -4.72 4.89 -3.13
CA ASN A 118 -3.99 4.57 -4.37
C ASN A 118 -4.90 4.34 -5.59
N LEU A 119 -5.97 5.11 -5.69
CA LEU A 119 -6.87 5.07 -6.83
C LEU A 119 -6.18 5.66 -8.07
N ALA A 120 -6.21 4.92 -9.18
CA ALA A 120 -5.65 5.37 -10.45
C ALA A 120 -6.34 6.62 -11.01
N GLN A 121 -7.64 6.76 -10.71
CA GLN A 121 -8.45 7.89 -11.15
C GLN A 121 -9.56 8.19 -10.13
N PRO A 122 -10.06 9.43 -10.07
CA PRO A 122 -11.20 9.78 -9.25
C PRO A 122 -12.43 8.93 -9.59
N ILE A 123 -13.10 8.44 -8.55
CA ILE A 123 -14.40 7.79 -8.68
C ILE A 123 -15.48 8.87 -8.49
N PRO A 124 -16.36 9.12 -9.48
CA PRO A 124 -17.34 10.19 -9.41
C PRO A 124 -18.51 9.78 -8.50
N ILE A 125 -18.29 9.93 -7.18
CA ILE A 125 -19.30 9.75 -6.14
C ILE A 125 -19.41 11.06 -5.37
N ARG A 126 -20.64 11.59 -5.27
CA ARG A 126 -20.92 12.92 -4.73
C ARG A 126 -20.57 13.03 -3.25
N GLU A 127 -20.74 11.94 -2.52
CA GLU A 127 -20.51 11.81 -1.09
C GLU A 127 -19.01 11.73 -0.74
N MET A 128 -18.14 11.58 -1.74
CA MET A 128 -16.70 11.43 -1.55
C MET A 128 -15.94 12.73 -1.79
N VAL A 129 -15.00 13.01 -0.88
CA VAL A 129 -14.02 14.10 -1.05
C VAL A 129 -12.73 13.51 -1.62
N TRP A 130 -12.17 14.18 -2.63
CA TRP A 130 -10.91 13.78 -3.24
C TRP A 130 -9.74 14.55 -2.64
N GLY A 131 -8.76 13.82 -2.08
CA GLY A 131 -7.49 14.36 -1.63
C GLY A 131 -6.37 14.08 -2.63
N LYS A 132 -5.41 15.00 -2.75
CA LYS A 132 -4.13 14.69 -3.42
C LYS A 132 -3.20 14.08 -2.38
N THR A 133 -2.69 12.89 -2.65
CA THR A 133 -1.58 12.29 -1.89
C THR A 133 -0.24 12.85 -2.40
N LEU A 134 0.85 12.49 -1.71
CA LEU A 134 2.20 12.81 -2.19
C LEU A 134 2.38 12.28 -3.63
N PRO A 135 3.02 13.06 -4.52
CA PRO A 135 3.23 12.63 -5.90
C PRO A 135 4.20 11.45 -5.93
N THR A 136 3.97 10.50 -6.85
CA THR A 136 5.00 9.55 -7.23
C THR A 136 6.10 10.29 -7.97
N ILE A 137 7.31 10.28 -7.42
CA ILE A 137 8.48 10.90 -8.05
C ILE A 137 9.18 9.83 -8.89
N PHE A 138 9.09 9.98 -10.21
CA PHE A 138 9.88 9.17 -11.14
C PHE A 138 11.22 9.85 -11.40
N PHE A 139 12.31 9.19 -11.03
CA PHE A 139 13.64 9.61 -11.41
C PHE A 139 14.05 8.84 -12.68
N SER A 140 13.75 9.41 -13.84
CA SER A 140 14.18 8.88 -15.13
C SER A 140 15.40 9.66 -15.63
N ARG A 141 16.56 9.03 -15.56
CA ARG A 141 17.75 9.47 -16.27
C ARG A 141 18.51 8.25 -16.78
N ASP A 142 19.00 8.37 -17.99
CA ASP A 142 20.00 7.46 -18.54
C ASP A 142 21.33 7.78 -17.85
N ILE A 143 21.56 7.13 -16.72
CA ILE A 143 22.80 7.17 -15.96
C ILE A 143 23.42 5.80 -16.09
N HIS A 144 24.61 5.74 -16.68
CA HIS A 144 25.30 4.49 -16.95
C HIS A 144 26.43 4.22 -15.96
N SER A 145 26.81 5.21 -15.13
CA SER A 145 27.78 5.03 -14.04
C SER A 145 27.56 5.98 -12.85
N ILE A 146 28.18 5.68 -11.71
CA ILE A 146 28.12 6.53 -10.50
C ILE A 146 28.87 7.85 -10.73
N GLU A 147 29.97 7.82 -11.47
CA GLU A 147 30.77 9.00 -11.81
C GLU A 147 29.96 9.95 -12.69
N GLU A 148 29.24 9.40 -13.66
CA GLU A 148 28.29 10.16 -14.48
C GLU A 148 27.21 10.80 -13.61
N TYR A 149 26.57 10.01 -12.73
CA TYR A 149 25.59 10.52 -11.77
C TYR A 149 26.13 11.68 -10.94
N GLU A 150 27.30 11.50 -10.31
CA GLU A 150 27.92 12.50 -9.45
C GLU A 150 28.25 13.78 -10.23
N SER A 151 28.79 13.64 -11.45
CA SER A 151 29.11 14.76 -12.32
C SER A 151 27.87 15.57 -12.72
N SER A 152 26.71 14.90 -12.85
CA SER A 152 25.44 15.55 -13.18
C SER A 152 24.81 16.35 -12.02
N LEU A 153 25.24 16.08 -10.78
CA LEU A 153 24.73 16.78 -9.60
C LEU A 153 25.17 18.25 -9.59
N ARG A 154 24.30 19.14 -9.10
CA ARG A 154 24.68 20.53 -8.76
C ARG A 154 25.80 20.52 -7.72
N ALA A 155 26.66 21.53 -7.71
CA ALA A 155 27.86 21.57 -6.89
C ALA A 155 27.61 21.36 -5.38
N ASP A 156 26.49 21.88 -4.86
CA ASP A 156 26.10 21.71 -3.47
C ASP A 156 25.64 20.27 -3.15
N TYR A 157 24.84 19.65 -4.03
CA TYR A 157 24.46 18.24 -3.92
C TYR A 157 25.66 17.31 -4.07
N ARG A 158 26.56 17.57 -5.02
CA ARG A 158 27.79 16.81 -5.22
C ARG A 158 28.66 16.82 -3.96
N ARG A 159 28.84 18.00 -3.34
CA ARG A 159 29.57 18.12 -2.07
C ARG A 159 28.93 17.31 -0.95
N ARG A 160 27.59 17.33 -0.83
CA ARG A 160 26.87 16.54 0.18
C ARG A 160 27.02 15.03 -0.09
N TYR A 161 26.91 14.61 -1.35
CA TYR A 161 27.08 13.23 -1.77
C TYR A 161 28.46 12.70 -1.37
N ARG A 162 29.54 13.41 -1.72
CA ARG A 162 30.91 13.03 -1.33
C ARG A 162 31.09 12.87 0.18
N ARG A 163 30.58 13.81 0.98
CA ARG A 163 30.62 13.72 2.45
C ARG A 163 29.85 12.54 3.01
N ILE A 164 28.79 12.11 2.33
CA ILE A 164 28.07 10.89 2.71
C ILE A 164 28.94 9.68 2.35
N CYS A 165 29.46 9.60 1.13
CA CYS A 165 30.33 8.51 0.69
C CYS A 165 31.54 8.32 1.62
N GLU A 166 32.19 9.40 2.05
CA GLU A 166 33.29 9.36 3.03
C GLU A 166 32.91 8.64 4.34
N LYS A 167 31.66 8.79 4.82
CA LYS A 167 31.19 8.10 6.04
C LYS A 167 30.96 6.60 5.85
N PHE A 168 30.87 6.15 4.61
CA PHE A 168 30.69 4.75 4.24
C PHE A 168 31.97 4.18 3.62
N GLU A 169 33.10 4.87 3.75
CA GLU A 169 34.40 4.33 3.32
C GLU A 169 34.70 3.03 4.09
N GLY A 170 35.06 1.97 3.35
CA GLY A 170 35.27 0.64 3.92
C GLY A 170 34.00 -0.18 4.15
N VAL A 171 32.80 0.36 3.91
CA VAL A 171 31.57 -0.41 3.95
C VAL A 171 31.41 -1.21 2.65
N CYS A 172 31.26 -2.53 2.78
CA CYS A 172 30.97 -3.41 1.66
C CYS A 172 29.45 -3.49 1.42
N ARG A 173 29.07 -3.57 0.14
CA ARG A 173 27.69 -3.83 -0.27
C ARG A 173 27.58 -5.24 -0.81
N GLU A 174 26.55 -5.96 -0.36
CA GLU A 174 26.19 -7.28 -0.87
C GLU A 174 24.78 -7.23 -1.49
N ILE A 175 24.54 -8.07 -2.50
CA ILE A 175 23.21 -8.30 -3.08
C ILE A 175 22.83 -9.74 -2.76
N LEU A 176 21.75 -9.90 -1.99
CA LEU A 176 21.31 -11.18 -1.49
C LEU A 176 20.05 -11.67 -2.23
N PRO A 177 19.81 -12.99 -2.31
CA PRO A 177 18.60 -13.54 -2.93
C PRO A 177 17.36 -13.28 -2.07
N THR A 178 16.19 -13.31 -2.71
CA THR A 178 14.87 -13.26 -2.06
C THR A 178 14.75 -14.44 -1.09
N GLY A 179 14.78 -14.17 0.22
CA GLY A 179 14.75 -15.19 1.29
C GLY A 179 15.99 -15.22 2.19
N ALA A 180 17.06 -14.53 1.82
CA ALA A 180 18.24 -14.36 2.69
C ALA A 180 18.08 -13.23 3.73
N PHE A 181 16.86 -12.73 3.95
CA PHE A 181 16.58 -11.73 4.97
C PHE A 181 16.74 -12.36 6.36
N SER A 182 17.69 -11.86 7.13
CA SER A 182 18.05 -12.44 8.42
C SER A 182 17.45 -11.66 9.60
N GLU A 183 17.44 -12.29 10.76
CA GLU A 183 17.09 -11.64 12.04
C GLU A 183 17.95 -10.40 12.33
N GLU A 184 19.22 -10.43 11.94
CA GLU A 184 20.11 -9.27 12.09
C GLU A 184 19.66 -8.07 11.25
N MET A 185 19.21 -8.33 10.01
CA MET A 185 18.63 -7.29 9.15
C MET A 185 17.31 -6.76 9.73
N TYR A 186 16.51 -7.64 10.32
CA TYR A 186 15.28 -7.24 11.01
C TYR A 186 15.57 -6.32 12.20
N ARG A 187 16.58 -6.63 13.03
CA ARG A 187 17.01 -5.76 14.14
C ARG A 187 17.50 -4.38 13.68
N ALA A 188 18.16 -4.31 12.52
CA ALA A 188 18.55 -3.02 11.95
C ALA A 188 17.31 -2.17 11.58
N TYR A 189 16.27 -2.81 11.05
CA TYR A 189 14.96 -2.18 10.84
C TYR A 189 14.31 -1.73 12.15
N GLU A 190 14.27 -2.59 13.18
CA GLU A 190 13.72 -2.25 14.50
C GLU A 190 14.44 -1.05 15.12
N ALA A 191 15.77 -0.99 15.01
CA ALA A 191 16.56 0.11 15.54
C ALA A 191 16.25 1.45 14.86
N VAL A 192 15.86 1.45 13.57
CA VAL A 192 15.37 2.66 12.89
C VAL A 192 13.96 2.99 13.35
N TRP A 193 13.09 1.98 13.44
CA TRP A 193 11.72 2.14 13.92
C TRP A 193 11.71 2.75 15.32
N ASP A 194 12.49 2.24 16.27
CA ASP A 194 12.60 2.70 17.66
C ASP A 194 13.07 4.15 17.80
N ARG A 195 13.87 4.65 16.85
CA ARG A 195 14.37 6.04 16.84
C ARG A 195 13.49 7.02 16.10
N SER A 196 12.54 6.57 15.28
CA SER A 196 11.64 7.46 14.54
C SER A 196 10.58 8.07 15.46
N ASP A 197 10.38 9.39 15.40
CA ASP A 197 9.25 10.07 16.06
C ASP A 197 7.91 9.75 15.37
N ALA A 198 7.96 9.47 14.06
CA ALA A 198 6.82 9.00 13.26
C ALA A 198 6.94 7.49 13.06
N LYS A 199 6.37 6.72 14.00
CA LYS A 199 6.32 5.25 13.87
C LYS A 199 5.37 4.89 12.72
N LEU A 200 5.89 4.19 11.72
CA LEU A 200 5.06 3.48 10.73
C LEU A 200 4.69 2.09 11.28
N GLU A 201 3.92 1.32 10.51
CA GLU A 201 3.59 -0.07 10.86
C GLU A 201 4.86 -0.91 11.11
N LYS A 202 4.83 -1.71 12.19
CA LYS A 202 5.87 -2.70 12.50
C LYS A 202 5.44 -4.05 11.94
N LEU A 203 6.21 -4.60 11.00
CA LEU A 203 5.97 -5.96 10.50
C LEU A 203 6.42 -6.96 11.56
N SER A 204 5.52 -7.76 12.11
CA SER A 204 5.88 -8.89 12.98
C SER A 204 6.18 -10.12 12.13
N CYS A 205 7.33 -10.74 12.39
CA CYS A 205 7.72 -12.04 11.84
C CYS A 205 6.99 -13.19 12.54
#